data_AF-A0A538LR74-F1
#
_entry.id   AF-A0A538LR74-F1
#
_cell.length_a   1.000
_cell.length_b   1.000
_cell.length_c   1.000
_cell.angle_alpha   90.00
_cell.angle_beta   90.00
_cell.angle_gamma   90.00
#
_symmetry.space_group_name_H-M   'P 1'
#
loop_
_entity.id
_entity.type
_entity.pdbx_description
1 polymer ?
#
loop_
_entity_poly.entity_id
_entity_poly.type
_entity_poly.pdbx_seq_one_letter_code
_entity_poly.pdbx_strand_id
1 'polypeptide(L)'
;MQLFDTWMAKTHPGSPPDLFSVYGWTSARLFTQALQTAGLNPTRASVLAALQGVHSFNSNGLLATGDPAGKKSPTCWVLIKVNNNQYQRLQPPSPPSGFTCNPDGQYTRPG
;
A
#
# COMPACT_ATOMS: atom_id res chain seq x y z
N MET A 1 3.70 -2.16 7.47
CA MET A 1 4.62 -3.25 7.03
C MET A 1 4.54 -4.50 7.91
N GLN A 2 4.73 -4.41 9.24
CA GLN A 2 4.79 -5.55 10.16
C GLN A 2 3.75 -6.67 9.96
N LEU A 3 2.48 -6.32 9.67
CA LEU A 3 1.44 -7.33 9.44
C LEU A 3 1.70 -8.19 8.18
N PHE A 4 2.18 -7.59 7.10
CA PHE A 4 2.52 -8.30 5.87
C PHE A 4 3.68 -9.27 6.11
N ASP A 5 4.76 -8.81 6.74
CA ASP A 5 5.94 -9.63 7.03
C ASP A 5 5.57 -10.83 7.91
N THR A 6 4.75 -10.62 8.94
CA THR A 6 4.25 -11.69 9.81
C THR A 6 3.48 -12.76 9.03
N TRP A 7 2.59 -12.36 8.13
CA TRP A 7 1.79 -13.32 7.35
C TRP A 7 2.57 -14.00 6.23
N MET A 8 3.53 -13.31 5.61
CA MET A 8 4.45 -13.91 4.65
C MET A 8 5.29 -15.00 5.31
N ALA A 9 5.90 -14.70 6.47
CA ALA A 9 6.67 -15.68 7.23
C ALA A 9 5.83 -16.90 7.64
N LYS A 10 4.55 -16.69 7.98
CA LYS A 10 3.63 -17.74 8.40
C LYS A 10 3.14 -18.63 7.25
N THR A 11 2.86 -18.05 6.08
CA THR A 11 2.16 -18.76 4.98
C THR A 11 3.09 -19.25 3.89
N HIS A 12 4.19 -18.55 3.65
CA HIS A 12 5.15 -18.85 2.59
C HIS A 12 6.59 -18.67 3.10
N PRO A 13 7.00 -19.45 4.12
CA PRO A 13 8.35 -19.35 4.65
C PRO A 13 9.39 -19.58 3.55
N GLY A 14 10.43 -18.74 3.50
CA GLY A 14 11.50 -18.82 2.52
C GLY A 14 11.21 -18.16 1.16
N SER A 15 9.98 -17.70 0.90
CA SER A 15 9.67 -16.88 -0.27
C SER A 15 10.03 -15.42 0.00
N PRO A 16 10.95 -14.80 -0.76
CA PRO A 16 11.31 -13.40 -0.56
C PRO A 16 10.10 -12.50 -0.88
N PRO A 17 9.79 -11.51 -0.04
CA PRO A 17 8.78 -10.51 -0.37
C PRO A 17 9.27 -9.66 -1.55
N ASP A 18 8.47 -9.61 -2.61
CA ASP A 18 8.69 -8.77 -3.78
C ASP A 18 7.50 -7.84 -4.05
N LEU A 19 7.62 -7.00 -5.08
CA LEU A 19 6.57 -6.05 -5.46
C LEU A 19 5.24 -6.73 -5.80
N PHE A 20 5.26 -7.92 -6.42
CA PHE A 20 4.05 -8.64 -6.80
C PHE A 20 3.35 -9.23 -5.59
N SER A 21 4.10 -9.75 -4.62
CA SER A 21 3.55 -10.21 -3.34
C SER A 21 2.88 -9.06 -2.57
N VAL A 22 3.44 -7.84 -2.64
CA VAL A 22 2.83 -6.63 -2.08
C VAL A 22 1.54 -6.26 -2.82
N TYR A 23 1.48 -6.35 -4.15
CA TYR A 23 0.26 -6.09 -4.91
C TYR A 23 -0.85 -7.10 -4.61
N GLY A 24 -0.51 -8.39 -4.54
CA GLY A 24 -1.45 -9.44 -4.16
C GLY A 24 -2.00 -9.21 -2.75
N TRP A 25 -1.11 -8.94 -1.79
CA TRP A 25 -1.49 -8.67 -0.41
C TRP A 25 -2.41 -7.45 -0.30
N THR A 26 -2.02 -6.32 -0.89
CA THR A 26 -2.77 -5.06 -0.76
C THR A 26 -4.14 -5.15 -1.42
N SER A 27 -4.26 -5.86 -2.55
CA SER A 27 -5.55 -6.15 -3.20
C SER A 27 -6.44 -7.01 -2.31
N ALA A 28 -5.90 -8.08 -1.73
CA ALA A 28 -6.65 -8.95 -0.82
C ALA A 28 -7.12 -8.19 0.43
N ARG A 29 -6.26 -7.32 0.99
CA ARG A 29 -6.61 -6.48 2.15
C ARG A 29 -7.75 -5.50 1.85
N LEU A 30 -7.71 -4.83 0.70
CA LEU A 30 -8.78 -3.94 0.26
C LEU A 30 -10.10 -4.71 0.07
N PHE A 31 -10.03 -5.88 -0.54
CA PHE A 31 -11.18 -6.77 -0.70
C PHE A 31 -11.75 -7.25 0.65
N THR A 32 -10.91 -7.65 1.60
CA THR A 32 -11.34 -8.04 2.95
C THR A 32 -12.01 -6.89 3.69
N GLN A 33 -11.47 -5.67 3.59
CA GLN A 33 -12.11 -4.48 4.16
C GLN A 33 -13.51 -4.27 3.56
N ALA A 34 -13.65 -4.37 2.23
CA ALA A 34 -14.94 -4.24 1.57
C ALA A 34 -15.94 -5.36 1.94
N LEU A 35 -15.47 -6.60 2.08
CA LEU A 35 -16.30 -7.71 2.58
C LEU A 35 -16.81 -7.47 3.99
N GLN A 36 -15.96 -6.98 4.89
CA GLN A 36 -16.34 -6.64 6.26
C GLN A 36 -17.37 -5.51 6.29
N THR A 37 -17.18 -4.47 5.47
CA THR A 37 -18.13 -3.36 5.32
C THR A 37 -19.45 -3.79 4.70
N ALA A 38 -19.45 -4.76 3.77
CA ALA A 38 -20.65 -5.29 3.12
C ALA A 38 -21.57 -6.09 4.07
N GLY A 39 -21.09 -6.48 5.26
CA GLY A 39 -21.88 -7.11 6.31
C GLY A 39 -22.12 -8.61 6.10
N LEU A 40 -23.13 -9.14 6.81
CA LEU A 40 -23.51 -10.55 6.72
C LEU A 40 -24.10 -10.88 5.35
N ASN A 41 -23.74 -12.04 4.80
CA ASN A 41 -24.15 -12.50 3.46
C ASN A 41 -23.80 -11.51 2.34
N PRO A 42 -22.50 -11.20 2.14
CA PRO A 42 -22.09 -10.24 1.13
C PRO A 42 -22.49 -10.72 -0.28
N THR A 43 -23.01 -9.80 -1.08
CA THR A 43 -23.24 -10.01 -2.52
C THR A 43 -22.18 -9.26 -3.30
N ARG A 44 -22.00 -9.61 -4.58
CA ARG A 44 -21.12 -8.83 -5.47
C ARG A 44 -21.48 -7.33 -5.46
N ALA A 45 -22.78 -7.02 -5.46
CA ALA A 45 -23.26 -5.64 -5.45
C ALA A 45 -22.90 -4.91 -4.15
N SER A 46 -23.09 -5.55 -2.98
CA SER A 46 -22.76 -4.91 -1.70
C SER A 46 -21.26 -4.73 -1.50
N VAL A 47 -20.42 -5.65 -1.99
CA VAL A 47 -18.96 -5.49 -1.97
C VAL A 47 -18.51 -4.35 -2.88
N LEU A 48 -19.08 -4.22 -4.07
CA LEU A 48 -18.78 -3.10 -4.96
C LEU A 48 -19.22 -1.76 -4.37
N ALA A 49 -20.39 -1.70 -3.74
CA ALA A 49 -20.85 -0.50 -3.03
C ALA A 49 -19.92 -0.15 -1.86
N ALA A 50 -19.44 -1.14 -1.10
CA ALA A 50 -18.45 -0.92 -0.05
C ALA A 50 -17.12 -0.38 -0.60
N LEU A 51 -16.63 -0.93 -1.71
CA LEU A 51 -15.41 -0.45 -2.39
C LEU A 51 -15.54 1.00 -2.86
N GLN A 52 -16.72 1.40 -3.35
CA GLN A 52 -17.01 2.78 -3.74
C GLN A 52 -16.99 3.78 -2.57
N GLY A 53 -17.02 3.30 -1.31
CA GLY A 53 -16.87 4.13 -0.12
C GLY A 53 -15.43 4.25 0.38
N VAL A 54 -14.45 3.55 -0.21
CA VAL A 54 -13.07 3.54 0.28
C VAL A 54 -12.27 4.70 -0.31
N HIS A 55 -12.29 5.84 0.39
CA HIS A 55 -11.53 7.04 0.03
C HIS A 55 -10.16 7.18 0.72
N SER A 56 -9.85 6.27 1.65
CA SER A 56 -8.58 6.26 2.37
C SER A 56 -8.14 4.81 2.56
N PHE A 57 -7.05 4.43 1.91
CA PHE A 57 -6.49 3.09 2.00
C PHE A 57 -4.96 3.12 1.97
N ASN A 58 -4.33 2.41 2.93
CA ASN A 58 -2.87 2.32 3.03
C ASN A 58 -2.36 0.92 3.44
N SER A 59 -3.25 -0.09 3.50
CA SER A 59 -2.92 -1.47 3.88
C SER A 59 -2.07 -1.60 5.17
N ASN A 60 -2.46 -0.90 6.25
CA ASN A 60 -1.73 -0.82 7.54
C ASN A 60 -0.34 -0.21 7.38
N GLY A 61 -0.28 0.92 6.67
CA GLY A 61 0.96 1.65 6.42
C GLY A 61 1.98 0.86 5.60
N LEU A 62 1.53 -0.09 4.79
CA LEU A 62 2.38 -0.74 3.78
C LEU A 62 2.48 0.14 2.52
N LEU A 63 1.39 0.80 2.16
CA LEU A 63 1.32 1.75 1.05
C LEU A 63 1.25 3.18 1.58
N ALA A 64 1.60 4.14 0.73
CA ALA A 64 1.16 5.52 0.92
C ALA A 64 -0.38 5.55 0.85
N THR A 65 -1.01 6.42 1.64
CA THR A 65 -2.47 6.52 1.67
C THR A 65 -2.98 7.05 0.32
N GLY A 66 -3.81 6.27 -0.36
CA GLY A 66 -4.48 6.64 -1.60
C GLY A 66 -6.00 6.64 -1.47
N ASP A 67 -6.67 7.04 -2.55
CA ASP A 67 -8.13 7.13 -2.67
C ASP A 67 -8.61 6.19 -3.80
N PRO A 68 -8.86 4.89 -3.49
CA PRO A 68 -9.36 3.92 -4.46
C PRO A 68 -10.69 4.31 -5.10
N ALA A 69 -11.66 4.77 -4.30
CA ALA A 69 -12.99 5.13 -4.79
C ALA A 69 -12.97 6.35 -5.73
N GLY A 70 -12.14 7.34 -5.41
CA GLY A 70 -11.91 8.52 -6.24
C GLY A 70 -10.93 8.28 -7.40
N LYS A 71 -10.37 7.07 -7.54
CA LYS A 71 -9.38 6.70 -8.56
C LYS A 71 -8.13 7.59 -8.54
N LYS A 72 -7.71 8.03 -7.35
CA LYS A 72 -6.53 8.89 -7.20
C LYS A 72 -5.37 8.09 -6.62
N SER A 73 -4.23 8.20 -7.29
CA SER A 73 -2.98 7.67 -6.77
C SER A 73 -2.54 8.45 -5.53
N PRO A 74 -1.82 7.81 -4.59
CA PRO A 74 -1.23 8.51 -3.46
C PRO A 74 -0.24 9.59 -3.93
N THR A 75 -0.20 10.72 -3.23
CA THR A 75 0.74 11.82 -3.48
C THR A 75 2.04 11.71 -2.68
N CYS A 76 2.26 10.56 -2.05
CA CYS A 76 3.45 10.28 -1.26
C CYS A 76 4.22 9.09 -1.82
N TRP A 77 5.55 9.18 -1.79
CA TRP A 77 6.47 8.22 -2.41
C TRP A 77 7.71 7.98 -1.55
N VAL A 78 8.49 6.97 -1.93
CA VAL A 78 9.83 6.69 -1.38
C VAL A 78 10.82 6.59 -2.52
N LEU A 79 12.00 7.19 -2.36
CA LEU A 79 13.07 7.09 -3.35
C LEU A 79 14.14 6.14 -2.83
N ILE A 80 14.44 5.12 -3.63
CA ILE A 80 15.40 4.07 -3.30
C ILE A 80 16.54 4.14 -4.32
N LYS A 81 17.77 4.27 -3.85
CA LYS A 81 18.97 4.05 -4.66
C LYS A 81 19.46 2.64 -4.44
N VAL A 82 19.77 1.98 -5.54
CA VAL A 82 20.41 0.67 -5.53
C VAL A 82 21.91 0.89 -5.68
N ASN A 83 22.69 0.53 -4.66
CA ASN A 83 24.15 0.58 -4.68
C ASN A 83 24.68 -0.82 -4.34
N ASN A 84 25.47 -1.45 -5.21
CA ASN A 84 26.09 -2.77 -4.97
C ASN A 84 25.08 -3.79 -4.40
N ASN A 85 23.93 -3.95 -5.06
CA ASN A 85 22.82 -4.83 -4.65
C ASN A 85 22.15 -4.49 -3.30
N GLN A 86 22.46 -3.35 -2.69
CA GLN A 86 21.81 -2.86 -1.49
C GLN A 86 20.79 -1.77 -1.84
N TYR A 87 19.59 -1.90 -1.27
CA TYR A 87 18.52 -0.92 -1.41
C TYR A 87 18.62 0.10 -0.27
N GLN A 88 18.98 1.33 -0.59
CA GLN A 88 19.10 2.43 0.37
C GLN A 88 18.08 3.51 0.06
N ARG A 89 17.30 3.94 1.06
CA ARG A 89 16.43 5.10 0.90
C ARG A 89 17.29 6.36 0.76
N LEU A 90 17.12 7.08 -0.34
CA LEU A 90 17.91 8.27 -0.65
C LEU A 90 17.55 9.49 0.19
N GLN A 91 16.31 9.52 0.65
CA GLN A 91 15.73 10.64 1.39
C GLN A 91 15.20 10.11 2.72
N PRO A 92 15.63 10.66 3.87
CA PRO A 92 14.86 10.48 5.09
C PRO A 92 13.49 11.14 4.84
N PRO A 93 12.38 10.41 4.98
CA PRO A 93 11.06 11.03 4.87
C PRO A 93 10.95 12.16 5.91
N SER A 94 10.07 13.13 5.68
CA SER A 94 9.70 14.10 6.71
C SER A 94 8.26 13.78 7.10
N PRO A 95 8.01 13.11 8.25
CA PRO A 95 8.96 12.70 9.31
C PRO A 95 9.86 11.48 8.97
N PRO A 96 10.97 11.24 9.73
CA PRO A 96 12.10 10.32 9.41
C PRO A 96 11.75 8.85 9.14
N SER A 97 10.52 8.46 9.43
CA SER A 97 9.92 7.20 9.04
C SER A 97 8.62 7.49 8.26
N GLY A 98 8.45 6.86 7.10
CA GLY A 98 7.24 7.02 6.28
C GLY A 98 7.50 7.27 4.81
N PHE A 99 6.65 8.11 4.22
CA PHE A 99 6.66 8.50 2.81
C PHE A 99 6.91 10.00 2.72
N THR A 100 7.54 10.44 1.65
CA THR A 100 7.64 11.86 1.33
C THR A 100 6.46 12.26 0.48
N CYS A 101 5.73 13.29 0.91
CA CYS A 101 4.53 13.77 0.25
C CYS A 101 4.79 15.14 -0.37
N ASN A 102 4.27 15.36 -1.59
CA ASN A 102 4.20 16.67 -2.21
C ASN A 102 2.87 16.84 -2.96
N PRO A 103 2.38 18.07 -3.18
CA PRO A 103 1.06 18.30 -3.78
C PRO A 103 0.85 17.59 -5.11
N ASP A 104 1.89 17.53 -5.94
CA ASP A 104 1.83 16.94 -7.29
C ASP A 104 2.08 15.42 -7.31
N GLY A 105 2.49 14.83 -6.19
CA GLY A 105 2.82 13.40 -6.06
C GLY A 105 4.03 12.94 -6.88
N GLN A 106 4.70 13.83 -7.60
CA GLN A 106 5.81 13.50 -8.48
C GLN A 106 7.16 13.75 -7.81
N TYR A 107 8.13 12.87 -8.09
CA TYR A 107 9.52 13.17 -7.76
C TYR A 107 10.05 14.28 -8.67
N THR A 108 10.41 15.43 -8.08
CA THR A 108 11.18 16.47 -8.78
C THR A 108 12.64 16.36 -8.37
N ARG A 109 13.52 16.18 -9.35
CA ARG A 109 14.97 16.15 -9.12
C ARG A 109 15.43 17.56 -8.69
N PRO A 110 16.08 17.74 -7.52
CA PRO A 110 16.72 18.99 -7.20
C PRO A 110 17.81 19.30 -8.25
N GLY A 111 17.78 20.51 -8.80
CA GLY A 111 18.77 21.02 -9.75
C GLY A 111 20.15 21.16 -9.13
#